data_AF-G3VES0-F1
#
_entry.id   AF-G3VES0-F1
#
_cell.length_a   1.000
_cell.length_b   1.000
_cell.length_c   1.000
_cell.angle_alpha   90.00
_cell.angle_beta   90.00
_cell.angle_gamma   90.00
#
_symmetry.space_group_name_H-M   'P 1'
#
loop_
_entity.id
_entity.type
_entity.pdbx_description
1 polymer ?
#
loop_
_entity_poly.entity_id
_entity_poly.type
_entity_poly.pdbx_seq_one_letter_code
_entity_poly.pdbx_strand_id
1 'polypeptide(L)'
;MTLMTMGLGALLTQLLLWPRLRPPPERTQSPPNAICDDPCQIVLVESIPEGLSFPKGPVHPSISQAWLGLMAGARHSLDIASFYWTLTNNDTQTQEPSAQQGEEVLRQLQSLAPRGVSVRVAVSKPRGPQPQADLQSLLNSGAQVRMVDMQKLTHGVLHTKFWVVDQAHIYIGSANMDWRSLTQVKELGVVVYNCSCLAQDLAKVFEAYWYLGQPDSSIPSPWPDNYTTTTWAPWAGLGPSLPSLGARPLGTPDFHLPLNYLPIGQRRGRAAGTLTHLPGPHPRFWPAIDDALRRAAFERGVRVRLLVSCWGHSEPALRPFLLSLAALQDNHTHYDVQVRLFVVPSNETQARIPYARVNHNKYMVTDRAAYVGTSNWSGNCGLSPGGGPGPGVVF
;
A
#
# COMPACT_ATOMS: atom_id res chain seq x y z
N MET A 1 -8.39 -89.98 -8.23
CA MET A 1 -7.37 -89.95 -9.30
C MET A 1 -7.37 -88.56 -9.91
N THR A 2 -6.47 -87.66 -9.48
CA THR A 2 -5.11 -87.38 -9.99
C THR A 2 -5.12 -86.33 -11.13
N LEU A 3 -4.63 -85.11 -10.79
CA LEU A 3 -3.75 -84.15 -11.52
C LEU A 3 -4.02 -83.85 -13.03
N MET A 4 -3.77 -82.68 -13.63
CA MET A 4 -2.82 -81.57 -13.37
C MET A 4 -3.09 -80.40 -14.37
N THR A 5 -2.88 -79.15 -13.94
CA THR A 5 -2.18 -77.98 -14.60
C THR A 5 -2.26 -77.76 -16.12
N MET A 6 -2.36 -76.56 -16.73
CA MET A 6 -1.71 -75.26 -16.46
C MET A 6 -2.14 -74.21 -17.53
N GLY A 7 -2.09 -72.90 -17.23
CA GLY A 7 -2.07 -71.80 -18.24
C GLY A 7 -2.88 -70.55 -17.85
N LEU A 8 -2.40 -69.70 -16.93
CA LEU A 8 -1.70 -68.40 -17.17
C LEU A 8 -2.50 -67.30 -17.90
N GLY A 9 -2.66 -66.14 -17.21
CA GLY A 9 -2.60 -64.84 -17.89
C GLY A 9 -3.73 -63.82 -17.61
N ALA A 10 -3.65 -63.14 -16.47
CA ALA A 10 -4.08 -61.75 -16.21
C ALA A 10 -5.05 -61.04 -17.18
N LEU A 11 -6.28 -60.76 -16.73
CA LEU A 11 -7.09 -59.66 -17.27
C LEU A 11 -8.02 -59.09 -16.19
N LEU A 12 -7.42 -58.42 -15.20
CA LEU A 12 -8.16 -57.67 -14.18
C LEU A 12 -7.35 -56.46 -13.70
N THR A 13 -6.89 -55.64 -14.64
CA THR A 13 -6.31 -54.31 -14.38
C THR A 13 -6.45 -53.42 -15.62
N GLN A 14 -7.63 -52.86 -15.87
CA GLN A 14 -7.76 -51.58 -16.57
C GLN A 14 -8.71 -50.67 -15.79
N LEU A 15 -8.14 -50.14 -14.71
CA LEU A 15 -8.58 -48.94 -14.03
C LEU A 15 -8.59 -47.75 -15.02
N LEU A 16 -9.64 -46.93 -14.88
CA LEU A 16 -9.51 -45.49 -14.69
C LEU A 16 -8.52 -44.78 -15.62
N LEU A 17 -8.98 -44.29 -16.77
CA LEU A 17 -8.37 -43.16 -17.48
C LEU A 17 -9.40 -42.59 -18.46
N TRP A 18 -10.39 -41.86 -17.93
CA TRP A 18 -11.16 -40.91 -18.74
C TRP A 18 -11.45 -39.66 -17.92
N PRO A 19 -10.58 -38.65 -17.92
CA PRO A 19 -11.00 -37.31 -17.56
C PRO A 19 -11.89 -36.83 -18.70
N ARG A 20 -13.15 -36.54 -18.40
CA ARG A 20 -14.01 -35.72 -19.28
C ARG A 20 -13.31 -34.36 -19.45
N LEU A 21 -12.60 -34.18 -20.55
CA LEU A 21 -12.17 -32.87 -21.03
C LEU A 21 -13.43 -32.08 -21.37
N ARG A 22 -13.92 -31.28 -20.43
CA ARG A 22 -14.77 -30.13 -20.78
C ARG A 22 -13.85 -29.14 -21.51
N PRO A 23 -14.21 -28.67 -22.71
CA PRO A 23 -13.47 -27.57 -23.31
C PRO A 23 -13.50 -26.37 -22.34
N PRO A 24 -12.41 -25.61 -22.23
CA PRO A 24 -12.41 -24.38 -21.45
C PRO A 24 -13.50 -23.45 -21.98
N PRO A 25 -14.17 -22.66 -21.13
CA PRO A 25 -15.11 -21.65 -21.62
C PRO A 25 -14.37 -20.72 -22.59
N GLU A 26 -14.99 -20.51 -23.76
CA GLU A 26 -14.50 -19.59 -24.79
C GLU A 26 -14.13 -18.25 -24.15
N ARG A 27 -12.88 -17.82 -24.38
CA ARG A 27 -12.44 -16.46 -24.06
C ARG A 27 -13.25 -15.49 -24.90
N THR A 28 -14.23 -14.83 -24.30
CA THR A 28 -14.66 -13.52 -24.77
C THR A 28 -13.51 -12.56 -24.52
N GLN A 29 -12.65 -12.37 -25.52
CA GLN A 29 -11.68 -11.29 -25.51
C GLN A 29 -12.47 -9.98 -25.53
N SER A 30 -12.42 -9.23 -24.42
CA SER A 30 -12.92 -7.85 -24.38
C SER A 30 -12.19 -7.05 -25.46
N PRO A 31 -12.88 -6.25 -26.28
CA PRO A 31 -12.23 -5.52 -27.36
C PRO A 31 -11.18 -4.54 -26.81
N PRO A 32 -10.05 -4.32 -27.49
CA PRO A 32 -8.89 -3.59 -26.94
C PRO A 32 -9.10 -2.09 -26.71
N ASN A 33 -10.28 -1.54 -26.93
CA ASN A 33 -10.59 -0.11 -26.86
C ASN A 33 -12.03 0.13 -26.40
N ALA A 34 -12.45 -0.48 -25.29
CA ALA A 34 -13.63 0.01 -24.59
C ALA A 34 -13.29 1.39 -24.00
N ILE A 35 -13.87 2.45 -24.55
CA ILE A 35 -13.84 3.78 -23.94
C ILE A 35 -14.52 3.64 -22.59
N CYS A 36 -13.78 3.92 -21.52
CA CYS A 36 -14.32 3.85 -20.17
C CYS A 36 -15.11 5.13 -19.88
N ASP A 37 -16.44 5.05 -19.95
CA ASP A 37 -17.37 6.14 -19.66
C ASP A 37 -18.10 5.92 -18.32
N ASP A 38 -17.39 5.35 -17.34
CA ASP A 38 -17.95 5.12 -16.01
C ASP A 38 -18.27 6.45 -15.31
N PRO A 39 -19.44 6.58 -14.64
CA PRO A 39 -19.82 7.78 -13.90
C PRO A 39 -19.11 7.80 -12.52
N CYS A 40 -17.78 7.78 -12.55
CA CYS A 40 -16.94 7.67 -11.36
C CYS A 40 -17.19 8.85 -10.40
N GLN A 41 -17.44 8.55 -9.12
CA GLN A 41 -17.49 9.55 -8.06
C GLN A 41 -16.28 9.41 -7.15
N ILE A 42 -15.51 10.48 -7.00
CA ILE A 42 -14.31 10.51 -6.16
C ILE A 42 -14.61 11.24 -4.85
N VAL A 43 -14.24 10.64 -3.73
CA VAL A 43 -14.42 11.21 -2.38
C VAL A 43 -13.09 11.17 -1.63
N LEU A 44 -12.63 12.33 -1.19
CA LEU A 44 -11.48 12.43 -0.29
C LEU A 44 -11.91 12.06 1.13
N VAL A 45 -11.10 11.24 1.81
CA VAL A 45 -11.38 10.74 3.16
C VAL A 45 -10.17 10.92 4.05
N GLU A 46 -10.39 11.25 5.33
CA GLU A 46 -9.30 11.60 6.24
C GLU A 46 -9.54 11.08 7.66
N SER A 47 -8.50 10.50 8.27
CA SER A 47 -8.47 10.34 9.72
C SER A 47 -7.78 11.57 10.31
N ILE A 48 -8.39 12.18 11.33
CA ILE A 48 -7.80 13.26 12.11
C ILE A 48 -7.49 12.73 13.52
N PRO A 49 -6.26 12.86 14.04
CA PRO A 49 -5.92 12.42 15.39
C PRO A 49 -6.84 13.04 16.43
N GLU A 50 -7.26 12.26 17.43
CA GLU A 50 -8.10 12.77 18.51
C GLU A 50 -7.51 14.01 19.18
N GLY A 51 -8.37 14.99 19.46
CA GLY A 51 -7.99 16.29 20.03
C GLY A 51 -7.35 17.26 19.04
N LEU A 52 -7.05 16.85 17.80
CA LEU A 52 -6.66 17.78 16.74
C LEU A 52 -7.90 18.25 15.97
N SER A 53 -8.01 19.55 15.74
CA SER A 53 -9.10 20.13 14.95
C SER A 53 -8.58 21.19 13.98
N PHE A 54 -9.26 21.33 12.85
CA PHE A 54 -9.00 22.36 11.85
C PHE A 54 -10.29 23.18 11.65
N PRO A 55 -10.58 24.15 12.52
CA PRO A 55 -11.90 24.82 12.55
C PRO A 55 -12.30 25.53 11.25
N LYS A 56 -11.31 25.86 10.41
CA LYS A 56 -11.50 26.53 9.11
C LYS A 56 -11.11 25.64 7.92
N GLY A 57 -10.85 24.35 8.18
CA GLY A 57 -10.49 23.37 7.16
C GLY A 57 -11.72 22.71 6.54
N PRO A 58 -11.57 22.06 5.37
CA PRO A 58 -12.62 21.22 4.82
C PRO A 58 -12.92 20.05 5.76
N VAL A 59 -14.18 19.61 5.77
CA VAL A 59 -14.61 18.44 6.53
C VAL A 59 -14.81 17.30 5.56
N HIS A 60 -14.02 16.24 5.73
CA HIS A 60 -14.09 15.02 4.93
C HIS A 60 -14.65 13.86 5.78
N PRO A 61 -15.32 12.87 5.17
CA PRO A 61 -15.67 11.63 5.86
C PRO A 61 -14.42 10.97 6.44
N SER A 62 -14.57 10.31 7.59
CA SER A 62 -13.45 9.56 8.15
C SER A 62 -13.13 8.33 7.33
N ILE A 63 -11.87 7.86 7.38
CA ILE A 63 -11.49 6.60 6.72
C ILE A 63 -12.30 5.42 7.27
N SER A 64 -12.57 5.39 8.59
CA SER A 64 -13.43 4.39 9.20
C SER A 64 -14.85 4.40 8.63
N GLN A 65 -15.49 5.57 8.53
CA GLN A 65 -16.81 5.73 7.93
C GLN A 65 -16.82 5.28 6.47
N ALA A 66 -15.78 5.63 5.72
CA ALA A 66 -15.63 5.26 4.32
C ALA A 66 -15.50 3.74 4.13
N TRP A 67 -14.66 3.08 4.93
CA TRP A 67 -14.53 1.62 4.92
C TRP A 67 -15.83 0.92 5.32
N LEU A 68 -16.52 1.41 6.35
CA LEU A 68 -17.83 0.89 6.75
C LEU A 68 -18.87 1.04 5.64
N GLY A 69 -18.89 2.19 4.96
CA GLY A 69 -19.76 2.42 3.80
C GLY A 69 -19.49 1.46 2.64
N LEU A 70 -18.22 1.23 2.31
CA LEU A 70 -17.81 0.25 1.29
C LEU A 70 -18.27 -1.17 1.64
N MET A 71 -18.11 -1.60 2.89
CA MET A 71 -18.56 -2.93 3.35
C MET A 71 -20.07 -3.07 3.35
N ALA A 72 -20.80 -2.02 3.75
CA ALA A 72 -22.25 -2.02 3.73
C ALA A 72 -22.80 -2.20 2.29
N GLY A 73 -22.11 -1.63 1.30
CA GLY A 73 -22.44 -1.77 -0.11
C GLY A 73 -22.00 -3.07 -0.79
N ALA A 74 -21.05 -3.81 -0.21
CA ALA A 74 -20.44 -4.99 -0.84
C ALA A 74 -21.43 -6.16 -0.99
N ARG A 75 -21.57 -6.68 -2.21
CA ARG A 75 -22.50 -7.77 -2.57
C ARG A 75 -21.81 -9.05 -3.02
N HIS A 76 -20.64 -8.97 -3.63
CA HIS A 76 -20.00 -10.09 -4.32
C HIS A 76 -18.56 -10.33 -3.87
N SER A 77 -17.74 -9.29 -3.77
CA SER A 77 -16.32 -9.42 -3.45
C SER A 77 -15.73 -8.22 -2.73
N LEU A 78 -14.76 -8.48 -1.86
CA LEU A 78 -13.89 -7.50 -1.23
C LEU A 78 -12.44 -8.01 -1.24
N ASP A 79 -11.58 -7.32 -1.96
CA ASP A 79 -10.15 -7.61 -2.05
C ASP A 79 -9.34 -6.52 -1.34
N ILE A 80 -8.46 -6.90 -0.42
CA ILE A 80 -7.69 -5.98 0.40
C ILE A 80 -6.19 -6.25 0.27
N ALA A 81 -5.44 -5.28 -0.27
CA ALA A 81 -3.98 -5.27 -0.20
C ALA A 81 -3.53 -4.44 1.01
N SER A 82 -2.67 -4.99 1.87
CA SER A 82 -2.35 -4.39 3.17
C SER A 82 -0.93 -4.67 3.66
N PHE A 83 -0.36 -3.75 4.44
CA PHE A 83 0.96 -3.95 5.04
C PHE A 83 0.90 -4.81 6.31
N TYR A 84 0.04 -4.48 7.27
CA TYR A 84 -0.20 -5.24 8.50
C TYR A 84 -1.58 -4.95 9.10
N TRP A 85 -1.93 -5.74 10.13
CA TRP A 85 -3.21 -5.67 10.85
C TRP A 85 -3.05 -5.58 12.37
N THR A 86 -3.63 -4.54 12.96
CA THR A 86 -3.86 -4.32 14.40
C THR A 86 -5.09 -3.39 14.56
N LEU A 87 -6.24 -3.81 14.06
CA LEU A 87 -7.53 -3.10 14.19
C LEU A 87 -8.10 -3.18 15.60
N THR A 88 -7.60 -4.08 16.44
CA THR A 88 -7.95 -4.17 17.86
C THR A 88 -6.84 -3.57 18.73
N ASN A 89 -7.17 -3.08 19.94
CA ASN A 89 -6.17 -2.55 20.90
C ASN A 89 -5.36 -3.65 21.60
N ASN A 90 -5.48 -4.90 21.18
CA ASN A 90 -4.87 -6.04 21.86
C ASN A 90 -3.33 -6.03 21.77
N ASP A 91 -2.76 -5.35 20.76
CA ASP A 91 -1.31 -5.24 20.57
C ASP A 91 -0.61 -4.42 21.67
N THR A 92 -1.31 -3.48 22.28
CA THR A 92 -0.77 -2.62 23.35
C THR A 92 -1.07 -3.13 24.75
N GLN A 93 -1.98 -4.10 24.90
CA GLN A 93 -2.45 -4.62 26.20
C GLN A 93 -2.98 -3.50 27.12
N THR A 94 -3.63 -2.50 26.51
CA THR A 94 -4.24 -1.36 27.21
C THR A 94 -5.75 -1.35 27.02
N GLN A 95 -6.41 -0.35 27.58
CA GLN A 95 -7.78 0.01 27.21
C GLN A 95 -7.75 1.37 26.54
N GLU A 96 -7.99 1.41 25.24
CA GLU A 96 -8.07 2.63 24.45
C GLU A 96 -9.47 2.74 23.83
N PRO A 97 -10.38 3.56 24.37
CA PRO A 97 -11.71 3.75 23.81
C PRO A 97 -11.69 4.18 22.33
N SER A 98 -10.63 4.90 21.93
CA SER A 98 -10.39 5.32 20.56
C SER A 98 -10.12 4.18 19.57
N ALA A 99 -9.92 2.95 20.06
CA ALA A 99 -9.80 1.76 19.21
C ALA A 99 -11.16 1.22 18.73
N GLN A 100 -12.27 1.67 19.30
CA GLN A 100 -13.62 1.19 18.97
C GLN A 100 -13.93 1.26 17.45
N GLN A 101 -13.40 2.27 16.74
CA GLN A 101 -13.58 2.37 15.29
C GLN A 101 -12.88 1.23 14.53
N GLY A 102 -11.68 0.82 14.97
CA GLY A 102 -10.98 -0.33 14.38
C GLY A 102 -11.68 -1.64 14.68
N GLU A 103 -12.17 -1.81 15.91
CA GLU A 103 -12.93 -2.99 16.33
C GLU A 103 -14.25 -3.13 15.55
N GLU A 104 -14.95 -2.02 15.29
CA GLU A 104 -16.12 -1.97 14.41
C GLU A 104 -15.77 -2.40 12.98
N VAL A 105 -14.70 -1.86 12.41
CA VAL A 105 -14.25 -2.25 11.06
C VAL A 105 -13.96 -3.75 11.00
N LEU A 106 -13.24 -4.30 11.97
CA LEU A 106 -12.94 -5.74 12.02
C LEU A 106 -14.23 -6.57 12.12
N ARG A 107 -15.17 -6.16 12.96
CA ARG A 107 -16.46 -6.85 13.11
C ARG A 107 -17.28 -6.87 11.83
N GLN A 108 -17.33 -5.75 11.12
CA GLN A 108 -18.03 -5.70 9.83
C GLN A 108 -17.35 -6.58 8.79
N LEU A 109 -16.02 -6.57 8.71
CA LEU A 109 -15.26 -7.47 7.81
C LEU A 109 -15.59 -8.95 8.08
N GLN A 110 -15.64 -9.36 9.34
CA GLN A 110 -15.99 -10.74 9.73
C GLN A 110 -17.40 -11.13 9.29
N SER A 111 -18.33 -10.17 9.16
CA SER A 111 -19.71 -10.44 8.77
C SER A 111 -19.90 -10.67 7.26
N LEU A 112 -18.94 -10.27 6.42
CA LEU A 112 -19.09 -10.27 4.97
C LEU A 112 -19.10 -11.67 4.36
N ALA A 113 -18.11 -12.50 4.72
CA ALA A 113 -18.01 -13.87 4.19
C ALA A 113 -19.22 -14.76 4.58
N PRO A 114 -19.73 -14.72 5.82
CA PRO A 114 -20.98 -15.41 6.20
C PRO A 114 -22.22 -14.96 5.40
N ARG A 115 -22.23 -13.71 4.89
CA ARG A 115 -23.29 -13.19 4.01
C ARG A 115 -23.11 -13.60 2.53
N GLY A 116 -22.06 -14.35 2.19
CA GLY A 116 -21.77 -14.79 0.82
C GLY A 116 -20.89 -13.85 0.01
N VAL A 117 -20.28 -12.82 0.62
CA VAL A 117 -19.28 -11.95 -0.05
C VAL A 117 -17.92 -12.64 -0.04
N SER A 118 -17.24 -12.74 -1.19
CA SER A 118 -15.87 -13.27 -1.24
C SER A 118 -14.88 -12.26 -0.67
N VAL A 119 -14.28 -12.56 0.49
CA VAL A 119 -13.30 -11.66 1.12
C VAL A 119 -11.88 -12.24 0.96
N ARG A 120 -10.98 -11.49 0.32
CA ARG A 120 -9.58 -11.87 0.14
C ARG A 120 -8.63 -10.79 0.66
N VAL A 121 -7.60 -11.19 1.38
CA VAL A 121 -6.59 -10.30 1.96
C VAL A 121 -5.20 -10.73 1.50
N ALA A 122 -4.55 -9.89 0.71
CA ALA A 122 -3.12 -9.99 0.43
C ALA A 122 -2.37 -9.09 1.43
N VAL A 123 -1.53 -9.69 2.28
CA VAL A 123 -0.83 -8.99 3.35
C VAL A 123 0.67 -9.22 3.27
N SER A 124 1.48 -8.22 3.65
CA SER A 124 2.93 -8.42 3.72
C SER A 124 3.28 -9.52 4.73
N LYS A 125 4.17 -10.44 4.33
CA LYS A 125 4.77 -11.38 5.29
C LYS A 125 5.70 -10.61 6.24
N PRO A 126 5.55 -10.74 7.57
CA PRO A 126 6.43 -10.05 8.51
C PRO A 126 7.82 -10.69 8.56
N ARG A 127 8.84 -9.88 8.87
CA ARG A 127 10.23 -10.33 9.09
C ARG A 127 10.48 -10.90 10.51
N GLY A 128 9.47 -10.85 11.38
CA GLY A 128 9.57 -11.28 12.77
C GLY A 128 8.18 -11.42 13.41
N PRO A 129 8.09 -11.56 14.74
CA PRO A 129 6.81 -11.68 15.42
C PRO A 129 5.93 -10.45 15.19
N GLN A 130 4.73 -10.66 14.68
CA GLN A 130 3.71 -9.64 14.50
C GLN A 130 2.35 -10.20 14.95
N PRO A 131 1.46 -9.40 15.56
CA PRO A 131 0.12 -9.86 15.90
C PRO A 131 -0.60 -10.42 14.65
N GLN A 132 -1.19 -11.61 14.81
CA GLN A 132 -1.95 -12.29 13.75
C GLN A 132 -3.42 -12.48 14.13
N ALA A 133 -3.84 -11.99 15.31
CA ALA A 133 -5.17 -12.27 15.87
C ALA A 133 -6.29 -11.79 14.95
N ASP A 134 -6.17 -10.58 14.40
CA ASP A 134 -7.18 -10.02 13.48
C ASP A 134 -7.28 -10.85 12.19
N LEU A 135 -6.14 -11.19 11.58
CA LEU A 135 -6.10 -12.02 10.37
C LEU A 135 -6.64 -13.43 10.61
N GLN A 136 -6.29 -14.04 11.74
CA GLN A 136 -6.84 -15.35 12.14
C GLN A 136 -8.35 -15.28 12.35
N SER A 137 -8.84 -14.19 12.92
CA SER A 137 -10.26 -13.98 13.12
C SER A 137 -11.02 -13.83 11.79
N LEU A 138 -10.42 -13.17 10.79
CA LEU A 138 -10.95 -13.11 9.43
C LEU A 138 -10.98 -14.50 8.76
N LEU A 139 -9.90 -15.28 8.88
CA LEU A 139 -9.86 -16.67 8.39
C LEU A 139 -10.98 -17.51 9.02
N ASN A 140 -11.15 -17.41 10.34
CA ASN A 140 -12.20 -18.13 11.07
C ASN A 140 -13.62 -17.71 10.64
N SER A 141 -13.77 -16.50 10.10
CA SER A 141 -15.05 -15.99 9.59
C SER A 141 -15.31 -16.34 8.12
N GLY A 142 -14.39 -17.05 7.46
CA GLY A 142 -14.53 -17.49 6.07
C GLY A 142 -13.81 -16.61 5.03
N ALA A 143 -13.06 -15.60 5.46
CA ALA A 143 -12.19 -14.85 4.55
C ALA A 143 -10.95 -15.68 4.15
N GLN A 144 -10.32 -15.30 3.05
CA GLN A 144 -9.07 -15.90 2.59
C GLN A 144 -7.92 -14.92 2.81
N VAL A 145 -6.84 -15.37 3.45
CA VAL A 145 -5.65 -14.54 3.70
C VAL A 145 -4.45 -15.17 3.04
N ARG A 146 -3.67 -14.38 2.29
CA ARG A 146 -2.38 -14.77 1.73
C ARG A 146 -1.29 -13.80 2.16
N MET A 147 -0.21 -14.35 2.70
CA MET A 147 0.99 -13.58 3.02
C MET A 147 1.92 -13.54 1.80
N VAL A 148 2.34 -12.34 1.41
CA VAL A 148 3.25 -12.12 0.27
C VAL A 148 4.67 -11.91 0.80
N ASP A 149 5.59 -12.81 0.44
CA ASP A 149 6.98 -12.78 0.89
C ASP A 149 7.85 -11.87 0.01
N MET A 150 7.64 -10.56 0.12
CA MET A 150 8.43 -9.57 -0.62
C MET A 150 9.91 -9.56 -0.20
N GLN A 151 10.26 -10.12 0.96
CA GLN A 151 11.65 -10.28 1.36
C GLN A 151 12.37 -11.29 0.46
N LYS A 152 11.72 -12.43 0.18
CA LYS A 152 12.22 -13.43 -0.76
C LYS A 152 12.23 -12.90 -2.19
N LEU A 153 11.20 -12.16 -2.59
CA LEU A 153 10.98 -11.74 -3.98
C LEU A 153 11.83 -10.54 -4.40
N THR A 154 11.95 -9.51 -3.55
CA THR A 154 12.60 -8.23 -3.89
C THR A 154 13.48 -7.66 -2.77
N HIS A 155 13.66 -8.40 -1.67
CA HIS A 155 14.25 -7.88 -0.42
C HIS A 155 13.48 -6.70 0.22
N GLY A 156 12.24 -6.48 -0.23
CA GLY A 156 11.36 -5.41 0.20
C GLY A 156 10.32 -5.84 1.22
N VAL A 157 9.20 -5.12 1.21
CA VAL A 157 7.96 -5.39 1.94
C VAL A 157 6.79 -5.01 1.02
N LEU A 158 5.60 -5.59 1.22
CA LEU A 158 4.40 -5.11 0.54
C LEU A 158 3.86 -3.92 1.34
N HIS A 159 3.99 -2.70 0.83
CA HIS A 159 3.57 -1.50 1.57
C HIS A 159 2.27 -0.87 1.07
N THR A 160 1.59 -1.54 0.15
CA THR A 160 0.33 -1.07 -0.40
C THR A 160 -0.85 -1.20 0.59
N LYS A 161 -1.78 -0.23 0.53
CA LYS A 161 -3.04 -0.18 1.27
C LYS A 161 -4.17 0.24 0.32
N PHE A 162 -4.88 -0.73 -0.24
CA PHE A 162 -6.07 -0.46 -1.05
C PHE A 162 -7.12 -1.54 -0.88
N TRP A 163 -8.36 -1.19 -1.20
CA TRP A 163 -9.50 -2.10 -1.24
C TRP A 163 -10.10 -2.05 -2.65
N VAL A 164 -10.54 -3.19 -3.17
CA VAL A 164 -11.39 -3.28 -4.37
C VAL A 164 -12.67 -3.99 -3.97
N VAL A 165 -13.82 -3.35 -4.18
CA VAL A 165 -15.14 -3.86 -3.80
C VAL A 165 -15.98 -4.05 -5.04
N ASP A 166 -16.50 -5.27 -5.20
CA ASP A 166 -17.37 -5.70 -6.32
C ASP A 166 -16.82 -5.36 -7.72
N GLN A 167 -15.50 -5.18 -7.85
CA GLN A 167 -14.84 -4.65 -9.05
C GLN A 167 -15.44 -3.34 -9.58
N ALA A 168 -16.01 -2.53 -8.69
CA ALA A 168 -16.72 -1.29 -9.03
C ALA A 168 -16.31 -0.10 -8.15
N HIS A 169 -15.84 -0.36 -6.93
CA HIS A 169 -15.44 0.68 -5.99
C HIS A 169 -14.03 0.40 -5.47
N ILE A 170 -13.27 1.46 -5.20
CA ILE A 170 -11.93 1.34 -4.65
C ILE A 170 -11.73 2.27 -3.46
N TYR A 171 -10.90 1.87 -2.52
CA TYR A 171 -10.23 2.77 -1.57
C TYR A 171 -8.73 2.66 -1.79
N ILE A 172 -8.00 3.77 -1.81
CA ILE A 172 -6.54 3.79 -1.77
C ILE A 172 -6.06 4.93 -0.87
N GLY A 173 -5.07 4.70 -0.03
CA GLY A 173 -4.59 5.74 0.87
C GLY A 173 -3.46 5.32 1.79
N SER A 174 -3.20 6.18 2.78
CA SER A 174 -2.06 6.03 3.68
C SER A 174 -2.33 5.15 4.89
N ALA A 175 -3.60 4.97 5.28
CA ALA A 175 -3.99 4.21 6.47
C ALA A 175 -3.65 2.72 6.36
N ASN A 176 -2.95 2.20 7.37
CA ASN A 176 -2.81 0.76 7.59
C ASN A 176 -4.10 0.18 8.19
N MET A 177 -4.21 -1.15 8.24
CA MET A 177 -5.30 -1.83 8.97
C MET A 177 -5.02 -1.78 10.47
N ASP A 178 -4.99 -0.56 11.02
CA ASP A 178 -4.53 -0.25 12.35
C ASP A 178 -5.55 0.71 12.99
N TRP A 179 -6.02 0.40 14.20
CA TRP A 179 -6.97 1.27 14.90
C TRP A 179 -6.40 2.69 15.09
N ARG A 180 -5.08 2.82 15.25
CA ARG A 180 -4.39 4.12 15.34
C ARG A 180 -4.48 4.90 14.03
N SER A 181 -4.45 4.23 12.88
CA SER A 181 -4.66 4.88 11.58
C SER A 181 -6.08 5.46 11.43
N LEU A 182 -7.05 4.99 12.23
CA LEU A 182 -8.43 5.48 12.17
C LEU A 182 -8.69 6.64 13.13
N THR A 183 -7.97 6.72 14.24
CA THR A 183 -8.28 7.71 15.31
C THR A 183 -7.10 8.51 15.86
N GLN A 184 -5.85 8.04 15.69
CA GLN A 184 -4.67 8.64 16.34
C GLN A 184 -3.60 9.16 15.37
N VAL A 185 -3.70 8.81 14.09
CA VAL A 185 -2.78 9.20 13.02
C VAL A 185 -3.53 10.05 12.00
N LYS A 186 -2.89 11.13 11.54
CA LYS A 186 -3.43 11.93 10.44
C LYS A 186 -3.16 11.16 9.15
N GLU A 187 -4.23 10.65 8.55
CA GLU A 187 -4.21 9.86 7.33
C GLU A 187 -5.04 10.55 6.24
N LEU A 188 -4.79 10.17 4.98
CA LEU A 188 -5.51 10.60 3.80
C LEU A 188 -5.72 9.40 2.88
N GLY A 189 -6.91 9.31 2.31
CA GLY A 189 -7.20 8.38 1.23
C GLY A 189 -8.24 8.93 0.28
N VAL A 190 -8.49 8.17 -0.77
CA VAL A 190 -9.55 8.43 -1.74
C VAL A 190 -10.41 7.19 -1.85
N VAL A 191 -11.72 7.38 -1.85
CA VAL A 191 -12.67 6.37 -2.30
C VAL A 191 -13.18 6.77 -3.67
N VAL A 192 -13.18 5.83 -4.62
CA VAL A 192 -13.79 6.03 -5.93
C VAL A 192 -14.95 5.05 -6.06
N TYR A 193 -16.15 5.56 -6.28
CA TYR A 193 -17.36 4.76 -6.45
C TYR A 193 -17.76 4.68 -7.92
N ASN A 194 -18.41 3.57 -8.31
CA ASN A 194 -19.00 3.36 -9.63
C ASN A 194 -17.97 3.54 -10.77
N CYS A 195 -16.75 3.06 -10.55
CA CYS A 195 -15.61 3.23 -11.45
C CYS A 195 -15.01 1.86 -11.75
N SER A 196 -15.78 1.06 -12.49
CA SER A 196 -15.51 -0.34 -12.77
C SER A 196 -14.21 -0.56 -13.55
N CYS A 197 -13.88 0.27 -14.54
CA CYS A 197 -12.63 0.07 -15.28
C CYS A 197 -11.41 0.28 -14.39
N LEU A 198 -11.45 1.34 -13.58
CA LEU A 198 -10.37 1.66 -12.63
C LEU A 198 -10.25 0.56 -11.57
N ALA A 199 -11.39 0.08 -11.06
CA ALA A 199 -11.44 -1.00 -10.08
C ALA A 199 -10.92 -2.33 -10.65
N GLN A 200 -11.25 -2.67 -11.90
CA GLN A 200 -10.75 -3.85 -12.59
C GLN A 200 -9.24 -3.77 -12.85
N ASP A 201 -8.72 -2.59 -13.19
CA ASP A 201 -7.28 -2.40 -13.33
C ASP A 201 -6.56 -2.53 -11.98
N LEU A 202 -7.11 -1.96 -10.91
CA LEU A 202 -6.54 -2.14 -9.57
C LEU A 202 -6.65 -3.59 -9.10
N ALA A 203 -7.71 -4.31 -9.50
CA ALA A 203 -7.86 -5.73 -9.22
C ALA A 203 -6.75 -6.57 -9.88
N LYS A 204 -6.23 -6.18 -11.05
CA LYS A 204 -5.06 -6.86 -11.65
C LYS A 204 -3.82 -6.75 -10.76
N VAL A 205 -3.61 -5.59 -10.13
CA VAL A 205 -2.53 -5.40 -9.13
C VAL A 205 -2.76 -6.32 -7.92
N PHE A 206 -4.01 -6.41 -7.44
CA PHE A 206 -4.36 -7.35 -6.37
C PHE A 206 -4.07 -8.80 -6.78
N GLU A 207 -4.47 -9.23 -7.97
CA GLU A 207 -4.21 -10.58 -8.48
C GLU A 207 -2.71 -10.88 -8.55
N ALA A 208 -1.88 -9.88 -8.88
CA ALA A 208 -0.43 -10.06 -8.89
C ALA A 208 0.09 -10.39 -7.47
N TYR A 209 -0.37 -9.66 -6.45
CA TYR A 209 -0.07 -10.01 -5.06
C TYR A 209 -0.65 -11.36 -4.66
N TRP A 210 -1.87 -11.67 -5.11
CA TRP A 210 -2.54 -12.93 -4.82
C TRP A 210 -1.77 -14.13 -5.39
N TYR A 211 -1.23 -13.99 -6.60
CA TYR A 211 -0.34 -14.95 -7.25
C TYR A 211 0.99 -15.08 -6.51
N LEU A 212 1.66 -13.97 -6.18
CA LEU A 212 2.93 -13.94 -5.45
C LEU A 212 2.80 -14.40 -3.98
N GLY A 213 1.58 -14.50 -3.46
CA GLY A 213 1.30 -15.11 -2.16
C GLY A 213 1.26 -16.64 -2.17
N GLN A 214 1.37 -17.29 -3.35
CA GLN A 214 1.42 -18.75 -3.44
C GLN A 214 2.79 -19.30 -2.99
N PRO A 215 2.82 -20.53 -2.42
CA PRO A 215 4.07 -21.23 -2.13
C PRO A 215 4.96 -21.29 -3.37
N ASP A 216 6.25 -21.00 -3.18
CA ASP A 216 7.29 -21.07 -4.22
C ASP A 216 7.05 -20.24 -5.49
N SER A 217 6.16 -19.25 -5.42
CA SER A 217 6.00 -18.26 -6.48
C SER A 217 7.29 -17.46 -6.69
N SER A 218 7.49 -17.03 -7.93
CA SER A 218 8.54 -16.14 -8.37
C SER A 218 7.93 -15.02 -9.20
N ILE A 219 8.64 -13.90 -9.36
CA ILE A 219 8.19 -12.79 -10.19
C ILE A 219 8.32 -13.22 -11.66
N PRO A 220 7.21 -13.30 -12.43
CA PRO A 220 7.28 -13.61 -13.85
C PRO A 220 8.04 -12.52 -14.61
N SER A 221 8.77 -12.93 -15.64
CA SER A 221 9.44 -12.02 -16.57
C SER A 221 9.33 -12.58 -18.01
N PRO A 222 8.51 -11.96 -18.88
CA PRO A 222 7.57 -10.87 -18.60
C PRO A 222 6.36 -11.31 -17.76
N TRP A 223 5.61 -10.35 -17.23
CA TRP A 223 4.27 -10.63 -16.68
C TRP A 223 3.30 -10.97 -17.82
N PRO A 224 2.35 -11.91 -17.60
CA PRO A 224 1.34 -12.22 -18.62
C PRO A 224 0.37 -11.05 -18.88
N ASP A 225 -0.15 -10.95 -20.11
CA ASP A 225 -0.96 -9.82 -20.57
C ASP A 225 -2.24 -9.54 -19.77
N ASN A 226 -2.76 -10.54 -19.03
CA ASN A 226 -3.94 -10.36 -18.19
C ASN A 226 -3.68 -9.45 -16.97
N TYR A 227 -2.42 -9.17 -16.65
CA TYR A 227 -2.03 -8.21 -15.62
C TYR A 227 -1.83 -6.78 -16.17
N THR A 228 -1.93 -6.59 -17.48
CA THR A 228 -1.75 -5.27 -18.11
C THR A 228 -2.92 -4.35 -17.79
N THR A 229 -2.61 -3.16 -17.27
CA THR A 229 -3.58 -2.10 -16.98
C THR A 229 -3.64 -1.09 -18.12
N THR A 230 -4.84 -0.61 -18.46
CA THR A 230 -5.07 0.30 -19.61
C THR A 230 -5.63 1.66 -19.17
N THR A 231 -6.40 1.69 -18.09
CA THR A 231 -7.07 2.86 -17.50
C THR A 231 -6.38 3.39 -16.23
N TRP A 232 -5.54 2.58 -15.58
CA TRP A 232 -4.71 3.03 -14.46
C TRP A 232 -3.58 3.96 -14.92
N ALA A 233 -3.10 3.87 -16.15
CA ALA A 233 -1.95 4.66 -16.62
C ALA A 233 -2.15 6.20 -16.59
N PRO A 234 -3.34 6.76 -16.92
CA PRO A 234 -3.61 8.19 -16.75
C PRO A 234 -3.85 8.63 -15.29
N TRP A 235 -4.35 7.74 -14.44
CA TRP A 235 -4.70 8.03 -13.03
C TRP A 235 -3.52 7.79 -12.07
N ALA A 236 -2.62 6.89 -12.45
CA ALA A 236 -1.34 6.65 -11.82
C ALA A 236 -0.26 7.26 -12.68
N GLY A 237 -0.05 8.56 -12.51
CA GLY A 237 1.17 9.21 -12.96
C GLY A 237 2.48 8.58 -12.44
N LEU A 238 2.47 7.40 -11.78
CA LEU A 238 3.63 6.63 -11.34
C LEU A 238 3.33 5.11 -11.21
N GLY A 239 3.75 4.33 -12.22
CA GLY A 239 4.04 2.87 -12.13
C GLY A 239 3.96 2.21 -13.52
N PRO A 240 4.85 1.28 -13.95
CA PRO A 240 6.13 0.78 -13.42
C PRO A 240 7.33 1.31 -14.23
N SER A 241 7.28 2.56 -14.66
CA SER A 241 8.37 3.22 -15.38
C SER A 241 8.66 4.59 -14.74
N LEU A 242 9.60 4.61 -13.80
CA LEU A 242 10.43 5.78 -13.55
C LEU A 242 11.80 5.64 -14.25
N PRO A 243 11.91 5.41 -15.58
CA PRO A 243 12.96 6.09 -16.30
C PRO A 243 12.47 7.52 -16.50
N SER A 244 13.26 8.47 -16.04
CA SER A 244 13.14 9.90 -16.37
C SER A 244 12.07 10.70 -15.62
N LEU A 245 12.51 11.31 -14.52
CA LEU A 245 12.20 12.71 -14.20
C LEU A 245 12.80 13.66 -15.27
N GLY A 246 12.60 13.32 -16.54
CA GLY A 246 13.35 13.88 -17.66
C GLY A 246 12.75 13.45 -19.00
N ALA A 247 11.45 13.65 -19.21
CA ALA A 247 10.85 13.82 -20.54
C ALA A 247 9.33 14.06 -20.46
N ARG A 248 8.92 15.22 -19.93
CA ARG A 248 7.81 16.06 -20.44
C ARG A 248 7.67 17.31 -19.55
N PRO A 249 7.51 18.50 -20.14
CA PRO A 249 7.69 19.76 -19.44
C PRO A 249 6.50 20.03 -18.50
N LEU A 250 6.67 19.77 -17.21
CA LEU A 250 5.80 20.32 -16.17
C LEU A 250 6.16 21.80 -15.98
N GLY A 251 5.67 22.62 -16.91
CA GLY A 251 5.64 24.08 -16.84
C GLY A 251 4.46 24.57 -16.00
N THR A 252 4.32 24.06 -14.78
CA THR A 252 3.18 24.33 -13.90
C THR A 252 3.62 25.24 -12.75
N PRO A 253 2.99 26.41 -12.53
CA PRO A 253 3.55 27.48 -11.69
C PRO A 253 3.57 27.18 -10.17
N ASP A 254 2.74 26.26 -9.66
CA ASP A 254 2.62 25.97 -8.22
C ASP A 254 2.66 24.45 -7.91
N PHE A 255 3.38 24.07 -6.86
CA PHE A 255 3.63 22.69 -6.42
C PHE A 255 3.54 22.56 -4.89
N HIS A 256 2.66 21.69 -4.39
CA HIS A 256 2.40 21.52 -2.95
C HIS A 256 2.52 20.04 -2.53
N LEU A 257 3.40 19.79 -1.56
CA LEU A 257 3.85 18.48 -1.08
C LEU A 257 3.87 18.39 0.44
N PRO A 258 2.80 17.95 1.09
CA PRO A 258 2.92 17.41 2.43
C PRO A 258 3.61 16.05 2.36
N LEU A 259 4.86 16.04 2.80
CA LEU A 259 5.81 14.97 2.60
C LEU A 259 5.99 14.17 3.89
N ASN A 260 5.99 12.84 3.80
CA ASN A 260 6.53 12.02 4.88
C ASN A 260 7.79 11.33 4.41
N TYR A 261 8.92 11.88 4.87
CA TYR A 261 10.19 11.19 4.82
C TYR A 261 10.24 10.26 6.05
N LEU A 262 10.03 8.97 5.83
CA LEU A 262 10.29 7.94 6.83
C LEU A 262 11.38 7.03 6.26
N PRO A 263 12.64 7.14 6.69
CA PRO A 263 13.57 6.06 6.47
C PRO A 263 13.00 4.80 7.12
N ILE A 264 12.84 3.76 6.30
CA ILE A 264 12.41 2.46 6.78
C ILE A 264 13.56 1.90 7.61
N GLY A 265 13.34 1.84 8.92
CA GLY A 265 14.33 1.42 9.90
C GLY A 265 13.74 1.04 11.24
N GLN A 266 12.58 0.36 11.29
CA GLN A 266 12.25 -0.40 12.50
C GLN A 266 13.26 -1.55 12.65
N ARG A 267 14.40 -1.28 13.30
CA ARG A 267 15.17 -2.32 13.99
C ARG A 267 14.37 -2.73 15.23
N ARG A 268 13.48 -3.71 15.10
CA ARG A 268 13.08 -4.56 16.22
C ARG A 268 14.06 -5.75 16.27
N GLY A 269 14.86 -5.80 17.32
CA GLY A 269 15.75 -6.93 17.59
C GLY A 269 17.02 -6.53 18.34
N ARG A 270 16.94 -6.49 19.68
CA ARG A 270 18.13 -6.74 20.51
C ARG A 270 18.42 -8.23 20.41
N ALA A 271 19.55 -8.60 19.82
CA ALA A 271 20.19 -9.88 20.08
C ALA A 271 21.57 -9.56 20.66
N ALA A 272 21.72 -9.85 21.95
CA ALA A 272 23.02 -9.93 22.59
C ALA A 272 23.72 -11.22 22.11
N GLY A 273 25.00 -11.13 21.76
CA GLY A 273 25.83 -12.31 21.47
C GLY A 273 26.88 -12.08 20.37
N THR A 274 28.11 -11.81 20.80
CA THR A 274 29.40 -12.12 20.14
C THR A 274 29.67 -11.65 18.70
N LEU A 275 30.52 -10.62 18.61
CA LEU A 275 31.59 -10.35 17.64
C LEU A 275 31.63 -11.23 16.36
N THR A 276 31.38 -10.60 15.21
CA THR A 276 32.22 -10.70 14.01
C THR A 276 31.94 -9.50 13.09
N HIS A 277 33.01 -8.82 12.69
CA HIS A 277 33.01 -7.61 11.88
C HIS A 277 32.49 -7.87 10.45
N LEU A 278 31.40 -7.18 10.07
CA LEU A 278 31.09 -6.80 8.69
C LEU A 278 30.53 -5.36 8.74
N PRO A 279 31.04 -4.41 7.92
CA PRO A 279 30.57 -3.01 7.97
C PRO A 279 29.12 -2.94 7.47
N GLY A 280 28.22 -2.43 8.32
CA GLY A 280 26.78 -2.32 8.07
C GLY A 280 26.38 -1.20 7.09
N PRO A 281 25.09 -1.10 6.71
CA PRO A 281 24.64 -0.22 5.64
C PRO A 281 24.58 1.23 6.13
N HIS A 282 25.44 2.08 5.59
CA HIS A 282 25.39 3.53 5.83
C HIS A 282 24.17 4.16 5.12
N PRO A 283 23.52 5.18 5.71
CA PRO A 283 22.47 5.94 5.04
C PRO A 283 23.02 6.53 3.73
N ARG A 284 22.35 6.26 2.61
CA ARG A 284 22.71 6.79 1.29
C ARG A 284 21.83 7.98 0.93
N PHE A 285 22.45 9.01 0.38
CA PHE A 285 21.74 10.15 -0.18
C PHE A 285 20.89 9.70 -1.37
N TRP A 286 19.63 10.14 -1.42
CA TRP A 286 18.72 9.87 -2.53
C TRP A 286 18.42 11.17 -3.27
N PRO A 287 19.21 11.50 -4.33
CA PRO A 287 19.12 12.80 -5.00
C PRO A 287 17.87 12.95 -5.86
N ALA A 288 17.22 11.86 -6.26
CA ALA A 288 16.23 11.90 -7.35
C ALA A 288 15.08 12.90 -7.08
N ILE A 289 14.48 12.84 -5.89
CA ILE A 289 13.41 13.76 -5.50
C ILE A 289 13.96 15.12 -5.09
N ASP A 290 15.04 15.16 -4.31
CA ASP A 290 15.65 16.42 -3.87
C ASP A 290 16.05 17.29 -5.07
N ASP A 291 16.82 16.74 -6.02
CA ASP A 291 17.21 17.41 -7.26
C ASP A 291 16.00 17.83 -8.10
N ALA A 292 14.94 17.01 -8.16
CA ALA A 292 13.74 17.36 -8.92
C ALA A 292 13.02 18.57 -8.34
N LEU A 293 12.91 18.66 -7.01
CA LEU A 293 12.35 19.81 -6.31
C LEU A 293 13.20 21.06 -6.54
N ARG A 294 14.53 20.92 -6.43
CA ARG A 294 15.46 22.03 -6.67
C ARG A 294 15.40 22.52 -8.11
N ARG A 295 15.41 21.62 -9.10
CA ARG A 295 15.26 21.97 -10.52
C ARG A 295 13.90 22.61 -10.80
N ALA A 296 12.82 22.16 -10.17
CA ALA A 296 11.50 22.78 -10.32
C ALA A 296 11.50 24.24 -9.84
N ALA A 297 12.06 24.50 -8.66
CA ALA A 297 12.17 25.84 -8.14
C ALA A 297 13.12 26.71 -8.97
N PHE A 298 14.33 26.22 -9.24
CA PHE A 298 15.42 26.98 -9.85
C PHE A 298 15.24 27.21 -11.35
N GLU A 299 14.99 26.14 -12.11
CA GLU A 299 14.97 26.21 -13.59
C GLU A 299 13.61 26.66 -14.13
N ARG A 300 12.54 26.49 -13.35
CA ARG A 300 11.16 26.71 -13.79
C ARG A 300 10.37 27.70 -12.94
N GLY A 301 10.96 28.22 -11.86
CA GLY A 301 10.29 29.17 -10.97
C GLY A 301 9.04 28.62 -10.28
N VAL A 302 8.93 27.29 -10.16
CA VAL A 302 7.76 26.65 -9.55
C VAL A 302 7.77 26.90 -8.05
N ARG A 303 6.63 27.32 -7.49
CA ARG A 303 6.50 27.43 -6.03
C ARG A 303 6.47 26.04 -5.42
N VAL A 304 7.36 25.74 -4.48
CA VAL A 304 7.47 24.42 -3.86
C VAL A 304 7.14 24.56 -2.38
N ARG A 305 6.09 23.87 -1.91
CA ARG A 305 5.73 23.84 -0.48
C ARG A 305 5.83 22.42 0.07
N LEU A 306 6.65 22.23 1.09
CA LEU A 306 6.81 20.98 1.81
C LEU A 306 6.21 21.08 3.21
N LEU A 307 5.36 20.12 3.58
CA LEU A 307 4.88 19.98 4.95
C LEU A 307 5.22 18.59 5.48
N VAL A 308 6.25 18.51 6.33
CA VAL A 308 6.88 17.24 6.72
C VAL A 308 6.55 16.83 8.13
N SER A 309 6.04 15.61 8.34
CA SER A 309 5.74 15.15 9.71
C SER A 309 7.00 15.06 10.56
N CYS A 310 6.88 15.54 11.81
CA CYS A 310 7.90 15.48 12.83
C CYS A 310 7.28 14.87 14.10
N TRP A 311 7.84 13.74 14.52
CA TRP A 311 7.38 12.89 15.62
C TRP A 311 8.55 12.07 16.21
N GLY A 312 8.30 11.31 17.28
CA GLY A 312 9.34 10.61 18.04
C GLY A 312 10.15 9.55 17.28
N HIS A 313 9.71 9.14 16.09
CA HIS A 313 10.44 8.21 15.21
C HIS A 313 11.02 8.88 13.95
N SER A 314 11.06 10.22 13.92
CA SER A 314 11.70 10.94 12.80
C SER A 314 13.19 10.72 12.82
N GLU A 315 13.75 10.40 11.67
CA GLU A 315 15.18 10.13 11.55
C GLU A 315 15.98 11.44 11.62
N PRO A 316 16.96 11.56 12.54
CA PRO A 316 17.70 12.80 12.74
C PRO A 316 18.38 13.32 11.47
N ALA A 317 18.78 12.40 10.58
CA ALA A 317 19.41 12.71 9.30
C ALA A 317 18.49 13.47 8.33
N LEU A 318 17.17 13.43 8.51
CA LEU A 318 16.22 14.17 7.67
C LEU A 318 16.40 15.68 7.80
N ARG A 319 16.70 16.16 9.01
CA ARG A 319 16.70 17.59 9.33
C ARG A 319 17.70 18.40 8.47
N PRO A 320 18.98 18.00 8.32
CA PRO A 320 19.90 18.67 7.41
C PRO A 320 19.40 18.80 5.96
N PHE A 321 18.76 17.77 5.40
CA PHE A 321 18.23 17.82 4.03
C PHE A 321 17.08 18.83 3.91
N LEU A 322 16.14 18.81 4.86
CA LEU A 322 15.03 19.77 4.87
C LEU A 322 15.51 21.21 5.03
N LEU A 323 16.51 21.45 5.90
CA LEU A 323 17.13 22.78 6.05
C LEU A 323 17.86 23.22 4.78
N SER A 324 18.56 22.30 4.11
CA SER A 324 19.22 22.58 2.83
C SER A 324 18.24 22.96 1.72
N LEU A 325 17.04 22.37 1.70
CA LEU A 325 16.01 22.74 0.74
C LEU A 325 15.35 24.07 1.11
N ALA A 326 15.06 24.29 2.40
CA ALA A 326 14.50 25.54 2.91
C ALA A 326 15.40 26.76 2.65
N ALA A 327 16.73 26.56 2.65
CA ALA A 327 17.70 27.61 2.37
C ALA A 327 17.62 28.18 0.94
N LEU A 328 16.88 27.53 0.02
CA LEU A 328 16.62 28.11 -1.30
C LEU A 328 15.69 29.31 -1.25
N GLN A 329 14.85 29.41 -0.21
CA GLN A 329 14.06 30.61 0.05
C GLN A 329 14.98 31.70 0.60
N ASP A 330 15.46 32.54 -0.31
CA ASP A 330 16.30 33.68 0.00
C ASP A 330 15.75 34.94 -0.70
N ASN A 331 15.89 36.09 -0.04
CA ASN A 331 15.41 37.37 -0.54
C ASN A 331 16.16 37.82 -1.80
N HIS A 332 17.36 37.29 -2.05
CA HIS A 332 18.15 37.61 -3.25
C HIS A 332 17.80 36.73 -4.45
N THR A 333 17.30 35.52 -4.24
CA THR A 333 17.03 34.55 -5.32
C THR A 333 15.60 34.59 -5.85
N HIS A 334 14.67 35.18 -5.08
CA HIS A 334 13.24 35.22 -5.38
C HIS A 334 12.55 33.85 -5.54
N TYR A 335 13.20 32.75 -5.15
CA TYR A 335 12.58 31.42 -5.17
C TYR A 335 11.58 31.25 -4.02
N ASP A 336 10.40 30.68 -4.30
CA ASP A 336 9.39 30.35 -3.30
C ASP A 336 9.45 28.86 -2.95
N VAL A 337 10.35 28.52 -2.01
CA VAL A 337 10.53 27.16 -1.49
C VAL A 337 10.28 27.14 0.01
N GLN A 338 9.11 26.67 0.43
CA GLN A 338 8.74 26.62 1.84
C GLN A 338 8.84 25.21 2.38
N VAL A 339 9.58 25.00 3.46
CA VAL A 339 9.60 23.71 4.18
C VAL A 339 9.11 23.94 5.59
N ARG A 340 8.03 23.27 5.97
CA ARG A 340 7.46 23.33 7.33
C ARG A 340 7.40 21.95 7.94
N LEU A 341 7.56 21.90 9.25
CA LEU A 341 7.35 20.67 10.02
C LEU A 341 5.92 20.63 10.56
N PHE A 342 5.31 19.46 10.50
CA PHE A 342 3.99 19.19 11.05
C PHE A 342 4.15 18.31 12.28
N VAL A 343 3.77 18.83 13.45
CA VAL A 343 3.81 18.11 14.72
C VAL A 343 2.38 17.94 15.20
N VAL A 344 1.99 16.71 15.49
CA VAL A 344 0.69 16.45 16.14
C VAL A 344 0.89 16.62 17.66
N PRO A 345 0.21 17.56 18.31
CA PRO A 345 0.32 17.72 19.76
C PRO A 345 -0.23 16.49 20.49
N SER A 346 0.26 16.22 21.69
CA SER A 346 -0.17 15.10 22.53
C SER A 346 -0.20 15.50 24.00
N ASN A 347 -1.23 15.09 24.72
CA ASN A 347 -1.20 15.04 26.19
C ASN A 347 -0.44 13.79 26.69
N GLU A 348 -0.26 13.65 28.01
CA GLU A 348 0.48 12.53 28.60
C GLU A 348 -0.10 11.16 28.26
N THR A 349 -1.43 11.03 28.20
CA THR A 349 -2.10 9.77 27.84
C THR A 349 -1.89 9.44 26.37
N GLN A 350 -2.11 10.40 25.49
CA GLN A 350 -1.91 10.24 24.04
C GLN A 350 -0.45 9.92 23.69
N ALA A 351 0.51 10.46 24.42
CA ALA A 351 1.94 10.19 24.21
C ALA A 351 2.33 8.75 24.56
N ARG A 352 1.53 8.03 25.36
CA ARG A 352 1.76 6.62 25.70
C ARG A 352 1.30 5.66 24.59
N ILE A 353 0.49 6.13 23.64
CA ILE A 353 0.03 5.31 22.51
C ILE A 353 1.19 5.13 21.52
N PRO A 354 1.69 3.91 21.31
CA PRO A 354 2.85 3.68 20.45
C PRO A 354 2.50 3.89 18.98
N TYR A 355 3.43 4.49 18.23
CA TYR A 355 3.32 4.77 16.80
C TYR A 355 2.12 5.65 16.40
N ALA A 356 1.60 6.46 17.33
CA ALA A 356 0.53 7.42 17.11
C ALA A 356 1.07 8.84 16.91
N ARG A 357 0.16 9.83 16.78
CA ARG A 357 0.46 11.26 16.80
C ARG A 357 1.46 11.67 15.71
N VAL A 358 1.18 11.20 14.51
CA VAL A 358 1.99 11.45 13.32
C VAL A 358 1.08 11.85 12.16
N ASN A 359 1.56 12.71 11.27
CA ASN A 359 0.97 12.85 9.95
C ASN A 359 1.59 11.80 9.05
N HIS A 360 0.77 10.90 8.52
CA HIS A 360 1.21 9.75 7.72
C HIS A 360 0.67 9.82 6.28
N ASN A 361 0.13 10.97 5.87
CA ASN A 361 -0.33 11.25 4.52
C ASN A 361 0.76 11.00 3.45
N LYS A 362 0.35 10.52 2.27
CA LYS A 362 1.21 10.38 1.09
C LYS A 362 0.49 10.96 -0.12
N TYR A 363 0.67 12.26 -0.34
CA TYR A 363 0.07 12.92 -1.49
C TYR A 363 0.93 14.05 -2.03
N MET A 364 0.63 14.41 -3.27
CA MET A 364 1.21 15.55 -3.99
C MET A 364 0.11 16.25 -4.77
N VAL A 365 0.14 17.57 -4.82
CA VAL A 365 -0.79 18.36 -5.62
C VAL A 365 -0.01 19.34 -6.50
N THR A 366 -0.44 19.43 -7.75
CA THR A 366 -0.08 20.47 -8.72
C THR A 366 -1.34 21.21 -9.15
N ASP A 367 -1.18 22.23 -9.98
CA ASP A 367 -2.27 22.95 -10.65
C ASP A 367 -3.24 22.06 -11.47
N ARG A 368 -2.76 20.90 -11.93
CA ARG A 368 -3.47 20.02 -12.88
C ARG A 368 -3.73 18.62 -12.36
N ALA A 369 -3.04 18.19 -11.30
CA ALA A 369 -3.10 16.81 -10.84
C ALA A 369 -2.96 16.71 -9.32
N ALA A 370 -3.58 15.68 -8.76
CA ALA A 370 -3.34 15.24 -7.41
C ALA A 370 -2.91 13.76 -7.44
N TYR A 371 -1.90 13.42 -6.66
CA TYR A 371 -1.45 12.06 -6.43
C TYR A 371 -1.79 11.68 -4.99
N VAL A 372 -2.48 10.58 -4.77
CA VAL A 372 -2.70 9.96 -3.46
C VAL A 372 -2.24 8.52 -3.56
N GLY A 373 -1.44 8.06 -2.60
CA GLY A 373 -0.91 6.71 -2.66
C GLY A 373 -0.48 6.14 -1.32
N THR A 374 0.31 5.07 -1.39
CA THR A 374 0.71 4.22 -0.26
C THR A 374 2.21 4.31 0.04
N SER A 375 3.00 4.79 -0.94
CA SER A 375 4.46 4.87 -0.87
C SER A 375 4.95 6.16 -0.21
N ASN A 376 5.87 6.01 0.73
CA ASN A 376 6.63 7.14 1.27
C ASN A 376 7.66 7.62 0.25
N TRP A 377 8.06 8.88 0.35
CA TRP A 377 9.19 9.42 -0.40
C TRP A 377 10.44 9.33 0.45
N SER A 378 10.99 8.12 0.52
CA SER A 378 12.21 7.81 1.26
C SER A 378 13.07 6.86 0.44
N GLY A 379 14.38 7.10 0.34
CA GLY A 379 15.28 6.21 -0.38
C GLY A 379 15.42 4.85 0.31
N ASN A 380 15.12 3.76 -0.39
CA ASN A 380 15.37 2.39 0.08
C ASN A 380 16.64 1.80 -0.54
N CYS A 381 17.48 1.16 0.28
CA CYS A 381 18.62 0.37 -0.18
C CYS A 381 18.17 -1.02 -0.65
N GLY A 382 17.75 -1.13 -1.89
CA GLY A 382 17.61 -2.39 -2.62
C GLY A 382 18.30 -2.28 -3.97
N LEU A 383 19.62 -2.41 -4.00
CA LEU A 383 20.40 -2.56 -5.23
C LEU A 383 20.81 -4.03 -5.32
N SER A 384 20.29 -4.75 -6.33
CA SER A 384 20.81 -6.07 -6.69
C SER A 384 22.30 -5.95 -7.04
N PRO A 385 23.18 -6.82 -6.52
CA PRO A 385 24.57 -6.88 -6.95
C PRO A 385 24.62 -7.58 -8.31
N GLY A 386 24.44 -6.81 -9.40
CA GLY A 386 24.61 -7.29 -10.76
C GLY A 386 23.56 -6.75 -11.73
N GLY A 387 23.78 -5.54 -12.26
CA GLY A 387 23.10 -5.05 -13.46
C GLY A 387 22.56 -3.62 -13.34
N GLY A 388 23.36 -2.64 -13.80
CA GLY A 388 22.93 -1.31 -14.27
C GLY A 388 22.16 -0.39 -13.29
N PRO A 389 22.08 0.92 -13.57
CA PRO A 389 21.32 1.86 -12.74
C PRO A 389 19.81 1.69 -13.01
N GLY A 390 19.17 0.73 -12.34
CA GLY A 390 17.72 0.59 -12.30
C GLY A 390 17.14 1.16 -11.01
N PRO A 391 16.02 1.90 -11.03
CA PRO A 391 15.36 2.39 -9.82
C PRO A 391 14.84 1.20 -9.01
N GLY A 392 15.32 1.05 -7.78
CA GLY A 392 14.79 0.06 -6.83
C GLY A 392 13.31 0.35 -6.58
N VAL A 393 12.45 -0.51 -7.10
CA VAL A 393 11.00 -0.35 -7.04
C VAL A 393 10.49 -0.79 -5.67
N VAL A 394 9.84 0.14 -4.96
CA VAL A 394 9.03 -0.15 -3.77
C VAL A 394 7.58 -0.23 -4.25
N PHE A 395 6.95 -1.41 -4.13
CA PHE A 395 5.52 -1.64 -4.38
C PHE A 395 4.76 -1.83 -3.06
#